data_AF-A0A9N9HC68-F1
#
_entry.id   AF-A0A9N9HC68-F1
#
_cell.length_a   1.000
_cell.length_b   1.000
_cell.length_c   1.000
_cell.angle_alpha   90.00
_cell.angle_beta   90.00
_cell.angle_gamma   90.00
#
_symmetry.space_group_name_H-M   'P 1'
#
loop_
_entity.id
_entity.type
_entity.pdbx_description
1 polymer ?
#
loop_
_entity_poly.entity_id
_entity_poly.type
_entity_poly.pdbx_seq_one_letter_code
_entity_poly.pdbx_strand_id
1 'polypeptide(L)'
;MTDIKSEESLYVSRSRQRLEHLNGLTKIPTANSDAYTRWSRVRLDRILVDYMLREGFNETAGQLAREEGIESYVDMELFTQSKRVEQALQRFSCTEALQWCNENKSNLRKMKSTFEFNLRLQEFIELVRARKTSEAIAYSRKYLTTWPAAHLKEIYQAMGLLAFPSTTQRMPYK
;
A
#
# COMPACT_ATOMS: atom_id res chain seq x y z
N MET A 1 -11.03 -22.53 4.69
CA MET A 1 -11.50 -22.88 3.33
C MET A 1 -12.86 -22.25 3.02
N THR A 2 -13.75 -22.10 4.01
CA THR A 2 -15.02 -21.34 3.90
C THR A 2 -14.79 -19.84 3.71
N ASP A 3 -13.80 -19.28 4.42
CA ASP A 3 -13.50 -17.83 4.43
C ASP A 3 -12.93 -17.29 3.10
N ILE A 4 -11.96 -18.03 2.51
CA ILE A 4 -11.40 -17.70 1.19
C ILE A 4 -12.48 -17.70 0.11
N LYS A 5 -13.41 -18.67 0.16
CA LYS A 5 -14.50 -18.75 -0.81
C LYS A 5 -15.49 -17.60 -0.68
N SER A 6 -15.79 -17.14 0.53
CA SER A 6 -16.64 -15.97 0.75
C SER A 6 -15.97 -14.69 0.26
N GLU A 7 -14.67 -14.53 0.51
CA GLU A 7 -13.90 -13.38 0.04
C GLU A 7 -13.82 -13.34 -1.50
N GLU A 8 -13.52 -14.46 -2.15
CA GLU A 8 -13.55 -14.58 -3.62
C GLU A 8 -14.93 -14.24 -4.18
N SER A 9 -16.01 -14.74 -3.56
CA SER A 9 -17.38 -14.45 -3.97
C SER A 9 -17.72 -12.97 -3.86
N LEU A 10 -17.27 -12.31 -2.77
CA LEU A 10 -17.43 -10.87 -2.58
C LEU A 10 -16.74 -10.08 -3.69
N TYR A 11 -15.48 -10.38 -4.01
CA TYR A 11 -14.74 -9.69 -5.06
C TYR A 11 -15.33 -9.91 -6.46
N VAL A 12 -15.81 -11.11 -6.77
CA VAL A 12 -16.53 -11.40 -8.02
C VAL A 12 -17.82 -10.59 -8.10
N SER A 13 -18.58 -10.52 -7.01
CA SER A 13 -19.81 -9.72 -6.93
C SER A 13 -19.54 -8.23 -7.14
N ARG A 14 -18.55 -7.66 -6.44
CA ARG A 14 -18.13 -6.25 -6.62
C ARG A 14 -17.69 -5.98 -8.05
N SER A 15 -16.88 -6.85 -8.63
CA SER A 15 -16.40 -6.72 -10.02
C SER A 15 -17.57 -6.73 -11.02
N ARG A 16 -18.55 -7.61 -10.81
CA ARG A 16 -19.76 -7.67 -11.64
C ARG A 16 -20.56 -6.37 -11.56
N GLN A 17 -20.84 -5.87 -10.36
CA GLN A 17 -21.60 -4.62 -10.18
C GLN A 17 -20.90 -3.41 -10.81
N ARG A 18 -19.56 -3.34 -10.68
CA ARG A 18 -18.74 -2.30 -11.33
C ARG A 18 -18.82 -2.39 -12.86
N LEU A 19 -18.76 -3.60 -13.42
CA LEU A 19 -18.91 -3.83 -14.87
C LEU A 19 -20.32 -3.50 -15.36
N GLU A 20 -21.36 -3.87 -14.62
CA GLU A 20 -22.74 -3.54 -14.95
C GLU A 20 -22.97 -2.03 -14.98
N HIS A 21 -22.45 -1.30 -13.99
CA HIS A 21 -22.50 0.16 -13.98
C HIS A 21 -21.76 0.76 -15.19
N LEU A 22 -20.57 0.27 -15.53
CA LEU A 22 -19.85 0.71 -16.73
C LEU A 22 -20.61 0.39 -18.03
N ASN A 23 -21.21 -0.79 -18.14
CA ASN A 23 -22.08 -1.17 -19.25
C ASN A 23 -23.37 -0.35 -19.31
N GLY A 24 -23.81 0.22 -18.19
CA GLY A 24 -24.91 1.19 -18.16
C GLY A 24 -24.63 2.39 -19.06
N LEU A 25 -23.38 2.88 -19.07
CA LEU A 25 -22.98 4.03 -19.90
C LEU A 25 -23.13 3.77 -21.39
N THR A 26 -22.84 2.54 -21.86
CA THR A 26 -22.89 2.21 -23.30
C THR A 26 -24.32 2.22 -23.86
N LYS A 27 -25.32 2.15 -22.97
CA LYS A 27 -26.75 2.21 -23.31
C LYS A 27 -27.30 3.63 -23.29
N ILE A 28 -26.52 4.63 -22.86
CA ILE A 28 -26.95 6.02 -22.74
C ILE A 28 -26.63 6.74 -24.06
N PRO A 29 -27.65 7.26 -24.78
CA PRO A 29 -27.44 7.81 -26.12
C PRO A 29 -26.78 9.19 -26.13
N THR A 30 -27.01 10.00 -25.07
CA THR A 30 -26.52 11.39 -25.01
C THR A 30 -26.15 11.80 -23.58
N ALA A 31 -25.17 12.70 -23.46
CA ALA A 31 -24.70 13.25 -22.20
C ALA A 31 -25.71 14.20 -21.51
N ASN A 32 -26.69 14.73 -22.25
CA ASN A 32 -27.72 15.63 -21.70
C ASN A 32 -28.94 14.88 -21.16
N SER A 33 -28.89 13.54 -21.09
CA SER A 33 -30.00 12.74 -20.59
C SER A 33 -30.00 12.62 -19.06
N ASP A 34 -31.18 12.53 -18.45
CA ASP A 34 -31.32 12.24 -17.00
C ASP A 34 -30.66 10.90 -16.60
N ALA A 35 -30.58 9.97 -17.56
CA ALA A 35 -29.85 8.72 -17.38
C ALA A 35 -28.34 8.97 -17.20
N TYR A 36 -27.74 9.84 -18.02
CA TYR A 36 -26.35 10.24 -17.87
C TYR A 36 -26.11 10.95 -16.54
N THR A 37 -26.98 11.88 -16.15
CA THR A 37 -26.86 12.61 -14.89
C THR A 37 -26.81 11.64 -13.70
N ARG A 38 -27.75 10.68 -13.63
CA ARG A 38 -27.77 9.66 -12.57
C ARG A 38 -26.53 8.78 -12.55
N TRP A 39 -26.10 8.31 -13.72
CA TRP A 39 -24.88 7.51 -13.85
C TRP A 39 -23.62 8.29 -13.42
N SER A 40 -23.54 9.57 -13.83
CA SER A 40 -22.41 10.44 -13.52
C SER A 40 -22.31 10.77 -12.04
N ARG A 41 -23.45 10.84 -11.32
CA ARG A 41 -23.51 11.04 -9.87
C ARG A 41 -22.84 9.89 -9.13
N VAL A 42 -23.22 8.65 -9.42
CA VAL A 42 -22.57 7.44 -8.84
C VAL A 42 -21.07 7.42 -9.13
N ARG A 43 -20.64 7.82 -10.33
CA ARG A 43 -19.22 7.95 -10.67
C ARG A 43 -18.52 9.01 -9.82
N LEU A 44 -19.15 10.17 -9.63
CA LEU A 44 -18.61 11.25 -8.82
C LEU A 44 -18.48 10.83 -7.35
N ASP A 45 -19.52 10.25 -6.79
CA ASP A 45 -19.53 9.79 -5.39
C ASP A 45 -18.42 8.75 -5.15
N ARG A 46 -18.21 7.83 -6.10
CA ARG A 46 -17.07 6.90 -6.06
C ARG A 46 -15.71 7.62 -6.01
N ILE A 47 -15.52 8.65 -6.86
CA ILE A 47 -14.27 9.42 -6.89
C ILE A 47 -14.07 10.17 -5.57
N LEU A 48 -15.13 10.75 -5.01
CA LEU A 48 -15.09 11.46 -3.73
C LEU A 48 -14.74 10.50 -2.59
N VAL A 49 -15.37 9.33 -2.54
CA VAL A 49 -15.06 8.29 -1.57
C VAL A 49 -13.59 7.83 -1.68
N ASP A 50 -13.12 7.53 -2.89
CA ASP A 50 -11.72 7.13 -3.11
C ASP A 50 -10.72 8.21 -2.68
N TYR A 51 -11.03 9.49 -2.94
CA TYR A 51 -10.22 10.61 -2.47
C TYR A 51 -10.20 10.68 -0.95
N MET A 52 -11.37 10.64 -0.30
CA MET A 52 -11.49 10.72 1.15
C MET A 52 -10.71 9.60 1.85
N LEU A 53 -10.76 8.37 1.33
CA LEU A 53 -10.03 7.24 1.88
C LEU A 53 -8.50 7.42 1.80
N ARG A 54 -7.98 7.98 0.70
CA ARG A 54 -6.55 8.25 0.52
C ARG A 54 -6.04 9.31 1.49
N GLU A 55 -6.83 10.35 1.70
CA GLU A 55 -6.52 11.41 2.67
C GLU A 55 -6.72 10.95 4.12
N GLY A 56 -7.43 9.84 4.35
CA GLY A 56 -7.66 9.25 5.67
C GLY A 56 -8.99 9.64 6.32
N PHE A 57 -9.90 10.29 5.58
CA PHE A 57 -11.26 10.60 6.00
C PHE A 57 -12.19 9.37 5.93
N ASN A 58 -11.80 8.28 6.60
CA ASN A 58 -12.46 6.97 6.49
C ASN A 58 -13.93 6.99 6.95
N GLU A 59 -14.25 7.73 8.01
CA GLU A 59 -15.61 7.84 8.54
C GLU A 59 -16.54 8.54 7.55
N THR A 60 -16.13 9.70 7.05
CA THR A 60 -16.87 10.46 6.02
C THR A 60 -17.03 9.65 4.73
N ALA A 61 -15.96 9.00 4.28
CA ALA A 61 -16.00 8.13 3.10
C ALA A 61 -17.00 6.98 3.28
N GLY A 62 -16.99 6.33 4.44
CA GLY A 62 -17.92 5.26 4.76
C GLY A 62 -19.36 5.72 4.88
N GLN A 63 -19.60 6.93 5.39
CA GLN A 63 -20.94 7.52 5.45
C GLN A 63 -21.48 7.81 4.05
N LEU A 64 -20.72 8.50 3.20
CA LEU A 64 -21.11 8.78 1.82
C LEU A 64 -21.38 7.48 1.05
N ALA A 65 -20.53 6.47 1.21
CA ALA A 65 -20.70 5.19 0.56
C ALA A 65 -22.02 4.49 0.95
N ARG A 66 -22.40 4.53 2.23
CA ARG A 66 -23.66 3.96 2.74
C ARG A 66 -24.87 4.75 2.27
N GLU A 67 -24.82 6.07 2.37
CA GLU A 67 -25.96 6.94 2.04
C GLU A 67 -26.31 6.89 0.54
N GLU A 68 -25.29 6.83 -0.33
CA GLU A 68 -25.50 6.70 -1.78
C GLU A 68 -25.57 5.23 -2.25
N GLY A 69 -25.46 4.26 -1.33
CA GLY A 69 -25.55 2.83 -1.63
C GLY A 69 -24.45 2.31 -2.56
N ILE A 70 -23.25 2.91 -2.49
CA ILE A 70 -22.13 2.62 -3.40
C ILE A 70 -21.03 1.76 -2.77
N GLU A 71 -21.25 1.12 -1.62
CA GLU A 71 -20.23 0.34 -0.89
C GLU A 71 -19.58 -0.78 -1.74
N SER A 72 -20.29 -1.33 -2.73
CA SER A 72 -19.74 -2.33 -3.64
C SER A 72 -18.79 -1.75 -4.71
N TYR A 73 -18.82 -0.43 -4.92
CA TYR A 73 -18.05 0.27 -5.94
C TYR A 73 -16.69 0.76 -5.44
N VAL A 74 -16.44 0.66 -4.14
CA VAL A 74 -15.30 1.27 -3.46
C VAL A 74 -14.61 0.23 -2.56
N ASP A 75 -13.30 0.39 -2.32
CA ASP A 75 -12.47 -0.63 -1.65
C ASP A 75 -12.02 -0.18 -0.24
N MET A 76 -12.97 0.01 0.68
CA MET A 76 -12.76 0.58 2.04
C MET A 76 -11.64 -0.13 2.80
N GLU A 77 -11.70 -1.46 2.82
CA GLU A 77 -10.79 -2.30 3.59
C GLU A 77 -9.35 -2.16 3.08
N LEU A 78 -9.17 -2.10 1.76
CA LEU A 78 -7.86 -1.91 1.13
C LEU A 78 -7.25 -0.58 1.54
N PHE A 79 -8.02 0.50 1.47
CA PHE A 79 -7.52 1.82 1.87
C PHE A 79 -7.28 1.92 3.38
N THR A 80 -8.11 1.29 4.20
CA THR A 80 -7.91 1.24 5.65
C THR A 80 -6.60 0.51 5.99
N GLN A 81 -6.34 -0.63 5.36
CA GLN A 81 -5.09 -1.37 5.51
C GLN A 81 -3.88 -0.54 5.03
N SER A 82 -3.99 0.09 3.85
CA SER A 82 -2.95 0.97 3.31
C SER A 82 -2.66 2.15 4.24
N LYS A 83 -3.68 2.78 4.81
CA LYS A 83 -3.52 3.92 5.72
C LYS A 83 -2.86 3.53 7.02
N ARG A 84 -3.19 2.35 7.56
CA ARG A 84 -2.51 1.80 8.74
C ARG A 84 -1.01 1.62 8.49
N VAL A 85 -0.64 1.06 7.33
CA VAL A 85 0.77 0.91 6.93
C VAL A 85 1.45 2.27 6.78
N GLU A 86 0.81 3.22 6.09
CA GLU A 86 1.34 4.58 5.90
C GLU A 86 1.60 5.30 7.24
N GLN A 87 0.62 5.28 8.15
CA GLN A 87 0.73 5.90 9.48
C GLN A 87 1.84 5.25 10.33
N ALA A 88 2.04 3.93 10.21
CA ALA A 88 3.14 3.26 10.89
C ALA A 88 4.50 3.72 10.35
N LEU A 89 4.64 3.80 9.03
CA LEU A 89 5.87 4.26 8.37
C LEU A 89 6.19 5.73 8.72
N GLN A 90 5.16 6.60 8.80
CA GLN A 90 5.30 7.99 9.25
C GLN A 90 5.81 8.09 10.70
N ARG A 91 5.55 7.07 11.53
CA ARG A 91 6.07 6.95 12.90
C ARG A 91 7.37 6.13 12.98
N PHE A 92 8.07 5.95 11.86
CA PHE A 92 9.31 5.17 11.75
C PHE A 92 9.17 3.68 12.14
N SER A 93 7.96 3.11 12.06
CA SER A 93 7.71 1.68 12.24
C SER A 93 7.51 0.98 10.90
N CYS A 94 8.34 -0.03 10.61
CA CYS A 94 8.16 -0.91 9.45
C CYS A 94 7.35 -2.17 9.78
N THR A 95 6.92 -2.37 11.03
CA THR A 95 6.30 -3.60 11.54
C THR A 95 5.08 -4.01 10.71
N GLU A 96 4.12 -3.10 10.55
CA GLU A 96 2.87 -3.33 9.83
C GLU A 96 3.11 -3.58 8.34
N ALA A 97 4.05 -2.84 7.74
CA ALA A 97 4.42 -3.00 6.35
C ALA A 97 5.07 -4.37 6.09
N LEU A 98 5.95 -4.81 7.00
CA LEU A 98 6.64 -6.10 6.91
C LEU A 98 5.68 -7.27 7.17
N GLN A 99 4.72 -7.11 8.09
CA GLN A 99 3.65 -8.08 8.27
C GLN A 99 2.85 -8.23 6.97
N TRP A 100 2.46 -7.12 6.35
CA TRP A 100 1.77 -7.13 5.06
C TRP A 100 2.59 -7.79 3.96
N CYS A 101 3.91 -7.55 3.91
CA CYS A 101 4.81 -8.23 2.98
C CYS A 101 4.81 -9.74 3.17
N ASN A 102 4.79 -10.23 4.42
CA ASN A 102 4.77 -11.65 4.71
C ASN A 102 3.45 -12.30 4.25
N GLU A 103 2.32 -11.63 4.49
CA GLU A 103 0.99 -12.07 4.05
C GLU A 103 0.89 -12.10 2.51
N ASN A 104 1.57 -11.19 1.81
CA ASN A 104 1.50 -11.01 0.35
C ASN A 104 2.74 -11.52 -0.42
N LYS A 105 3.59 -12.32 0.23
CA LYS A 105 4.93 -12.69 -0.25
C LYS A 105 4.95 -13.30 -1.66
N SER A 106 3.99 -14.19 -1.96
CA SER A 106 3.91 -14.86 -3.27
C SER A 106 3.62 -13.88 -4.40
N ASN A 107 2.70 -12.93 -4.19
CA ASN A 107 2.33 -11.89 -5.14
C ASN A 107 3.48 -10.89 -5.34
N LEU A 108 4.09 -10.43 -4.25
CA LEU A 108 5.25 -9.54 -4.29
C LEU A 108 6.42 -10.13 -5.07
N ARG A 109 6.69 -11.43 -4.88
CA ARG A 109 7.72 -12.15 -5.64
C ARG A 109 7.41 -12.22 -7.13
N LYS A 110 6.15 -12.50 -7.52
CA LYS A 110 5.72 -12.53 -8.93
C LYS A 110 5.90 -11.16 -9.60
N MET A 111 5.60 -10.08 -8.88
CA MET A 111 5.77 -8.71 -9.36
C MET A 111 7.22 -8.21 -9.28
N LYS A 112 8.15 -9.01 -8.77
CA LYS A 112 9.55 -8.60 -8.50
C LYS A 112 9.62 -7.31 -7.67
N SER A 113 8.72 -7.17 -6.70
CA SER A 113 8.66 -5.97 -5.85
C SER A 113 9.88 -5.86 -4.93
N THR A 114 10.44 -4.66 -4.84
CA THR A 114 11.55 -4.32 -3.93
C THR A 114 11.06 -3.78 -2.58
N PHE A 115 9.74 -3.83 -2.32
CA PHE A 115 9.15 -3.19 -1.14
C PHE A 115 9.68 -3.78 0.17
N GLU A 116 9.70 -5.11 0.32
CA GLU A 116 10.25 -5.75 1.51
C GLU A 116 11.74 -5.41 1.70
N PHE A 117 12.53 -5.40 0.62
CA PHE A 117 13.94 -5.01 0.69
C PHE A 117 14.11 -3.60 1.25
N ASN A 118 13.35 -2.63 0.73
CA ASN A 118 13.42 -1.24 1.19
C ASN A 118 13.05 -1.10 2.66
N LEU A 119 12.03 -1.84 3.14
CA LEU A 119 11.64 -1.85 4.55
C LEU A 119 12.74 -2.43 5.45
N ARG A 120 13.34 -3.56 5.04
CA ARG A 120 14.46 -4.18 5.78
C ARG A 120 15.68 -3.26 5.81
N LEU A 121 15.96 -2.56 4.71
CA LEU A 121 17.02 -1.57 4.63
C LEU A 121 16.75 -0.40 5.58
N GLN A 122 15.50 0.08 5.67
CA GLN A 122 15.10 1.13 6.59
C GLN A 122 15.28 0.69 8.06
N GLU A 123 14.80 -0.49 8.45
CA GLU A 123 15.00 -0.99 9.84
C GLU A 123 16.49 -1.08 10.20
N PHE A 124 17.33 -1.52 9.25
CA PHE A 124 18.78 -1.49 9.44
C PHE A 124 19.31 -0.06 9.65
N ILE A 125 18.90 0.90 8.83
CA ILE A 125 19.31 2.31 8.97
C ILE A 125 18.88 2.87 10.34
N GLU A 126 17.68 2.54 10.82
CA GLU A 126 17.21 2.98 12.14
C GLU A 126 18.04 2.36 13.28
N LEU A 127 18.45 1.09 13.18
CA LEU A 127 19.36 0.48 14.15
C LEU A 127 20.73 1.18 14.19
N VAL A 128 21.26 1.54 13.02
CA VAL A 128 22.52 2.30 12.92
C VAL A 128 22.35 3.70 13.52
N ARG A 129 21.25 4.40 13.21
CA ARG A 129 20.93 5.73 13.75
C ARG A 129 20.80 5.71 15.27
N ALA A 130 20.23 4.65 15.84
CA ALA A 130 20.13 4.42 17.28
C ALA A 130 21.46 3.98 17.94
N ARG A 131 22.57 3.91 17.18
CA ARG A 131 23.89 3.43 17.63
C ARG A 131 23.90 2.00 18.17
N LYS A 132 22.96 1.17 17.73
CA LYS A 132 22.84 -0.25 18.09
C LYS A 132 23.63 -1.11 17.10
N THR A 133 24.94 -0.87 17.00
CA THR A 133 25.81 -1.43 15.94
C THR A 133 25.79 -2.96 15.89
N SER A 134 25.85 -3.63 17.05
CA SER A 134 25.81 -5.09 17.13
C SER A 134 24.49 -5.66 16.64
N GLU A 135 23.35 -5.04 17.00
CA GLU A 135 22.03 -5.43 16.52
C GLU A 135 21.91 -5.19 15.01
N ALA A 136 22.40 -4.05 14.51
CA ALA A 136 22.39 -3.72 13.07
C ALA A 136 23.16 -4.75 12.23
N ILE A 137 24.34 -5.17 12.69
CA ILE A 137 25.15 -6.20 12.00
C ILE A 137 24.46 -7.57 12.02
N ALA A 138 23.87 -7.96 13.15
CA ALA A 138 23.12 -9.21 13.23
C ALA A 138 21.88 -9.17 12.31
N TYR A 139 21.20 -8.04 12.27
CA TYR A 139 20.03 -7.80 11.42
C TYR A 139 20.38 -7.89 9.93
N SER A 140 21.45 -7.22 9.49
CA SER A 140 21.85 -7.21 8.08
C SER A 140 22.21 -8.61 7.57
N ARG A 141 22.92 -9.39 8.39
CA ARG A 141 23.24 -10.79 8.09
C ARG A 141 22.01 -11.68 7.96
N LYS A 142 20.94 -11.37 8.69
CA LYS A 142 19.71 -12.15 8.70
C LYS A 142 18.79 -11.81 7.52
N TYR A 143 18.66 -10.52 7.17
CA TYR A 143 17.62 -10.06 6.27
C TYR A 143 18.10 -9.44 4.96
N LEU A 144 19.34 -8.92 4.89
CA LEU A 144 19.84 -8.21 3.71
C LEU A 144 20.70 -9.12 2.80
N THR A 145 21.49 -10.02 3.37
CA THR A 145 22.38 -10.93 2.63
C THR A 145 21.65 -11.95 1.76
N THR A 146 20.36 -12.20 2.05
CA THR A 146 19.52 -13.14 1.29
C THR A 146 19.03 -12.56 -0.04
N TRP A 147 19.22 -11.26 -0.28
CA TRP A 147 18.74 -10.59 -1.48
C TRP A 147 19.70 -10.77 -2.67
N PRO A 148 19.19 -10.76 -3.92
CA PRO A 148 20.01 -10.93 -5.11
C PRO A 148 21.12 -9.89 -5.24
N ALA A 149 22.16 -10.23 -6.01
CA ALA A 149 23.33 -9.38 -6.25
C ALA A 149 23.00 -7.97 -6.75
N ALA A 150 21.84 -7.79 -7.40
CA ALA A 150 21.35 -6.49 -7.87
C ALA A 150 21.22 -5.45 -6.75
N HIS A 151 21.02 -5.87 -5.49
CA HIS A 151 20.86 -4.99 -4.33
C HIS A 151 22.16 -4.78 -3.54
N LEU A 152 23.28 -5.39 -3.95
CA LEU A 152 24.54 -5.31 -3.20
C LEU A 152 25.05 -3.88 -3.10
N LYS A 153 24.83 -3.06 -4.13
CA LYS A 153 25.26 -1.66 -4.12
C LYS A 153 24.59 -0.89 -2.98
N GLU A 154 23.28 -1.02 -2.85
CA GLU A 154 22.48 -0.38 -1.80
C GLU A 154 22.82 -0.95 -0.42
N ILE A 155 23.05 -2.26 -0.32
CA ILE A 155 23.49 -2.90 0.93
C ILE A 155 24.86 -2.36 1.35
N TYR A 156 25.84 -2.29 0.45
CA TYR A 156 27.17 -1.76 0.77
C TYR A 156 27.13 -0.29 1.15
N GLN A 157 26.30 0.50 0.48
CA GLN A 157 26.07 1.89 0.85
C GLN A 157 25.49 1.98 2.27
N ALA A 158 24.45 1.21 2.59
CA ALA A 158 23.89 1.19 3.94
C ALA A 158 24.91 0.71 4.99
N MET A 159 25.69 -0.34 4.71
CA MET A 159 26.75 -0.80 5.62
C MET A 159 27.79 0.30 5.90
N GLY A 160 28.06 1.19 4.93
CA GLY A 160 28.93 2.35 5.13
C GLY A 160 28.48 3.27 6.27
N LEU A 161 27.17 3.35 6.55
CA LEU A 161 26.62 4.14 7.65
C LEU A 161 27.09 3.67 9.04
N LEU A 162 27.60 2.44 9.16
CA LEU A 162 28.24 1.96 10.39
C LEU A 162 29.55 2.71 10.69
N ALA A 163 30.24 3.17 9.66
CA ALA A 163 31.52 3.89 9.77
C ALA A 163 31.35 5.41 9.67
N PHE A 164 30.32 5.88 8.97
CA PHE A 164 30.07 7.30 8.74
C PHE A 164 28.84 7.78 9.51
N PRO A 165 29.01 8.70 10.49
CA PRO A 165 27.87 9.28 11.20
C PRO A 165 27.05 10.18 10.27
N SER A 166 25.80 10.47 10.64
CA SER A 166 24.91 11.36 9.90
C SER A 166 25.41 12.80 9.76
N THR A 167 26.46 13.18 10.48
CA THR A 167 27.12 14.49 10.41
C THR A 167 28.33 14.50 9.48
N THR A 168 28.61 13.40 8.79
CA THR A 168 29.74 13.31 7.86
C THR A 168 29.55 14.28 6.69
N GLN A 169 30.64 14.90 6.22
CA GLN A 169 30.60 15.73 5.01
C GLN A 169 31.14 14.99 3.78
N ARG A 170 31.41 13.69 3.92
CA ARG A 170 31.97 12.86 2.83
C ARG A 170 30.86 12.26 1.98
N MET A 171 30.83 12.62 0.69
CA MET A 171 30.00 11.95 -0.30
C MET A 171 30.35 10.44 -0.37
N PRO A 172 29.38 9.53 -0.61
CA PRO A 172 27.95 9.76 -0.84
C PRO A 172 27.12 9.86 0.45
N TYR A 173 27.75 10.03 1.61
CA TYR A 173 27.11 10.00 2.94
C TYR A 173 26.87 11.39 3.54
N LYS A 174 27.20 12.45 2.79
CA LYS A 174 26.87 13.84 3.13
C LYS A 174 25.37 14.09 3.01
#